data_AF-A0A949I0H7-F1
#
_entry.id   AF-A0A949I0H7-F1
#
_cell.length_a   1.000
_cell.length_b   1.000
_cell.length_c   1.000
_cell.angle_alpha   90.00
_cell.angle_beta   90.00
_cell.angle_gamma   90.00
#
_symmetry.space_group_name_H-M   'P 1'
#
loop_
_entity.id
_entity.type
_entity.pdbx_description
1 polymer ?
#
loop_
_entity_poly.entity_id
_entity_poly.type
_entity_poly.pdbx_seq_one_letter_code
_entity_poly.pdbx_strand_id
1 'polypeptide(L)'
;MSKVIGIDLGTTNSCVAVLEGKDVRVIENAEGARTTPSMVAFADSGERLVGQSAKRQAVTNPTNTLFAVKRLIGRRYEDPTVAKDKGLVPYAIVKGDNGDAWVEAKGEKYSPSQVSSYILTKMKETAEAYLGETVTQA
;
A
#
# COMPACT_ATOMS: atom_id res chain seq x y z
N MET A 1 27.50 -1.51 5.38
CA MET A 1 26.67 -2.48 4.64
C MET A 1 25.24 -2.02 4.80
N SER A 2 24.50 -1.79 3.73
CA SER A 2 23.08 -1.42 3.84
C SER A 2 22.33 -2.53 4.58
N LYS A 3 21.62 -2.19 5.66
CA LYS A 3 20.76 -3.16 6.34
C LYS A 3 19.62 -3.58 5.40
N VAL A 4 19.40 -4.89 5.29
CA VAL A 4 18.24 -5.46 4.61
C VAL A 4 17.08 -5.44 5.61
N ILE A 5 15.94 -4.89 5.20
CA ILE A 5 14.73 -4.83 6.04
C ILE A 5 13.75 -5.93 5.64
N GLY A 6 12.95 -6.42 6.58
CA GLY A 6 11.86 -7.35 6.28
C GLY A 6 10.54 -6.61 6.18
N ILE A 7 9.85 -6.71 5.04
CA ILE A 7 8.53 -6.10 4.86
C ILE A 7 7.48 -7.19 4.65
N ASP A 8 6.50 -7.25 5.57
CA ASP A 8 5.24 -7.93 5.30
C ASP A 8 4.28 -6.95 4.62
N LEU A 9 4.08 -7.11 3.32
CA LEU A 9 3.10 -6.35 2.55
C LEU A 9 1.77 -7.09 2.56
N GLY A 10 0.93 -6.88 3.57
CA GLY A 10 -0.36 -7.56 3.70
C GLY A 10 -1.51 -6.88 2.93
N THR A 11 -2.62 -7.59 2.76
CA THR A 11 -3.83 -7.06 2.10
C THR A 11 -4.49 -5.93 2.89
N THR A 12 -4.47 -6.02 4.22
CA THR A 12 -5.14 -5.08 5.13
C THR A 12 -4.16 -4.23 5.91
N ASN A 13 -3.08 -4.83 6.40
CA ASN A 13 -2.02 -4.15 7.13
C ASN A 13 -0.67 -4.61 6.59
N SER A 14 0.31 -3.72 6.65
CA SER A 14 1.71 -4.00 6.39
C SER A 14 2.54 -3.77 7.64
N CYS A 15 3.67 -4.46 7.74
CA CYS A 15 4.59 -4.40 8.87
C CYS A 15 6.02 -4.35 8.35
N VAL A 16 6.92 -3.69 9.08
CA VAL A 16 8.34 -3.68 8.77
C VAL A 16 9.15 -4.08 10.00
N ALA A 17 10.18 -4.88 9.77
CA ALA A 17 11.10 -5.37 10.79
C ALA A 17 12.55 -5.17 10.35
N VAL A 18 13.43 -5.04 11.34
CA VAL A 18 14.88 -4.91 11.15
C VAL A 18 15.61 -5.95 12.00
N LEU A 19 16.82 -6.32 11.58
CA LEU A 19 17.70 -7.17 12.36
C LEU A 19 18.64 -6.29 13.20
N GLU A 20 18.57 -6.40 14.53
CA GLU A 20 19.45 -5.75 15.49
C GLU A 20 20.35 -6.81 16.14
N GLY A 21 21.59 -6.93 15.64
CA GLY A 21 22.48 -8.01 16.06
C GLY A 21 21.96 -9.38 15.63
N LYS A 22 21.43 -10.16 16.59
CA LYS A 22 20.80 -11.46 16.33
C LYS A 22 19.27 -11.43 16.49
N ASP A 23 18.72 -10.33 16.99
CA ASP A 23 17.32 -10.21 17.33
C ASP A 23 16.54 -9.52 16.19
N VAL A 24 15.35 -10.03 15.89
CA VAL A 24 14.43 -9.41 14.93
C VAL A 24 13.50 -8.49 15.69
N ARG A 25 13.43 -7.23 15.25
CA ARG A 25 12.57 -6.21 15.87
C ARG A 25 11.57 -5.66 14.87
N VAL A 26 10.28 -5.74 15.21
CA VAL A 26 9.23 -5.00 14.53
C VAL A 26 9.28 -3.55 15.02
N ILE A 27 9.32 -2.61 14.08
CA ILE A 27 9.44 -1.18 14.38
C ILE A 27 8.10 -0.46 14.26
N GLU A 28 7.95 0.63 15.00
CA GLU A 28 6.77 1.47 14.97
C GLU A 28 6.85 2.47 13.81
N ASN A 29 5.72 2.73 13.16
CA ASN A 29 5.60 3.78 12.16
C ASN A 29 5.54 5.17 12.81
N ALA A 30 5.52 6.23 11.98
CA ALA A 30 5.42 7.61 12.45
C ALA A 30 4.16 7.89 13.30
N GLU A 31 3.13 7.06 13.19
CA GLU A 31 1.91 7.13 13.98
C GLU A 31 1.96 6.33 15.30
N GLY A 32 3.11 5.73 15.65
CA GLY A 32 3.31 4.95 16.88
C GLY A 32 2.72 3.54 16.84
N ALA A 33 2.35 3.03 15.67
CA ALA A 33 1.77 1.70 15.49
C ALA A 33 2.78 0.74 14.84
N ARG A 34 2.79 -0.53 15.27
CA ARG A 34 3.63 -1.59 14.68
C ARG A 34 3.14 -2.12 13.34
N THR A 35 1.96 -1.72 12.92
CA THR A 35 1.39 -2.06 11.61
C THR A 35 0.81 -0.83 10.97
N THR A 36 0.92 -0.73 9.65
CA THR A 36 0.36 0.36 8.86
C THR A 36 -0.77 -0.18 7.98
N PRO A 37 -1.96 0.44 7.96
CA PRO A 37 -3.01 0.03 7.03
C PRO A 37 -2.53 0.02 5.57
N SER A 38 -2.83 -1.03 4.82
CA SER A 38 -2.51 -1.15 3.40
C SER A 38 -3.52 -0.37 2.55
N MET A 39 -3.53 0.95 2.76
CA MET A 39 -4.45 1.89 2.14
C MET A 39 -3.70 3.08 1.58
N VAL A 40 -4.08 3.51 0.39
CA VAL A 40 -3.58 4.73 -0.27
C VAL A 40 -4.77 5.57 -0.66
N ALA A 41 -4.73 6.87 -0.38
CA ALA A 41 -5.78 7.79 -0.81
C ALA A 41 -5.21 8.98 -1.56
N PHE A 42 -5.96 9.46 -2.54
CA PHE A 42 -5.65 10.69 -3.27
C PHE A 42 -6.64 11.77 -2.85
N ALA A 43 -6.15 12.73 -2.07
CA ALA A 43 -6.95 13.83 -1.55
C ALA A 43 -7.28 14.86 -2.63
N ASP A 44 -8.31 15.67 -2.41
CA ASP A 44 -8.69 16.76 -3.31
C ASP A 44 -7.59 17.82 -3.47
N SER A 45 -6.72 17.96 -2.46
CA SER A 45 -5.53 18.82 -2.50
C SER A 45 -4.45 18.36 -3.48
N GLY A 46 -4.58 17.15 -4.05
CA GLY A 46 -3.53 16.48 -4.83
C GLY A 46 -2.52 15.72 -3.96
N GLU A 47 -2.69 15.74 -2.63
CA GLU A 47 -1.83 15.00 -1.71
C GLU A 47 -2.14 13.50 -1.75
N ARG A 48 -1.08 12.68 -1.74
CA ARG A 48 -1.17 11.22 -1.58
C ARG A 48 -0.99 10.85 -0.11
N LEU A 49 -2.02 10.27 0.48
CA LEU A 49 -2.04 9.78 1.85
C LEU A 49 -1.81 8.26 1.88
N VAL A 50 -1.06 7.76 2.86
CA VAL A 50 -0.76 6.32 3.00
C VAL A 50 -0.90 5.89 4.46
N GLY A 51 -1.53 4.74 4.69
CA GLY A 51 -1.67 4.16 6.01
C GLY A 51 -2.82 4.76 6.81
N GLN A 52 -2.53 5.18 8.04
CA GLN A 52 -3.56 5.66 8.95
C GLN A 52 -4.24 6.95 8.45
N SER A 53 -3.50 7.83 7.78
CA SER A 53 -4.05 9.05 7.16
C SER A 53 -5.06 8.72 6.06
N ALA A 54 -4.72 7.79 5.16
CA ALA A 54 -5.65 7.29 4.13
C ALA A 54 -6.89 6.65 4.76
N LYS A 55 -6.72 5.81 5.79
CA LYS A 55 -7.82 5.15 6.50
C LYS A 55 -8.82 6.14 7.11
N ARG A 56 -8.35 7.25 7.69
CA ARG A 56 -9.20 8.25 8.37
C ARG A 56 -10.20 8.92 7.42
N GLN A 57 -9.81 9.19 6.19
CA GLN A 57 -10.66 9.88 5.21
C GLN A 57 -11.42 8.94 4.27
N ALA A 58 -11.29 7.62 4.44
CA ALA A 58 -11.90 6.63 3.55
C ALA A 58 -13.43 6.73 3.47
N VAL A 59 -14.07 7.16 4.56
CA VAL A 59 -15.54 7.32 4.63
C VAL A 59 -16.02 8.52 3.80
N THR A 60 -15.26 9.61 3.79
CA THR A 60 -15.61 10.86 3.09
C THR A 60 -15.06 10.92 1.66
N ASN A 61 -14.10 10.06 1.32
CA ASN A 61 -13.49 9.97 -0.01
C ASN A 61 -13.36 8.50 -0.48
N PRO A 62 -14.49 7.77 -0.59
CA PRO A 62 -14.46 6.32 -0.79
C PRO A 62 -13.91 5.91 -2.17
N THR A 63 -14.22 6.68 -3.22
CA THR A 63 -13.83 6.33 -4.61
C THR A 63 -12.36 6.59 -4.91
N ASN A 64 -11.68 7.46 -4.16
CA ASN A 64 -10.24 7.74 -4.32
C ASN A 64 -9.40 7.17 -3.17
N THR A 65 -9.96 6.25 -2.38
CA THR A 65 -9.25 5.53 -1.33
C THR A 65 -9.13 4.06 -1.69
N LEU A 66 -7.93 3.66 -2.07
CA LEU A 66 -7.58 2.34 -2.55
C LEU A 66 -7.13 1.45 -1.38
N PHE A 67 -7.73 0.27 -1.25
CA PHE A 67 -7.43 -0.70 -0.21
C PHE A 67 -7.64 -2.12 -0.74
N ALA A 68 -7.10 -3.15 -0.06
CA ALA A 68 -7.18 -4.54 -0.53
C ALA A 68 -6.62 -4.79 -1.94
N VAL A 69 -5.81 -3.87 -2.47
CA VAL A 69 -5.24 -3.92 -3.83
C VAL A 69 -4.36 -5.15 -4.06
N LYS A 70 -3.79 -5.74 -2.99
CA LYS A 70 -3.07 -7.02 -3.05
C LYS A 70 -3.89 -8.16 -3.67
N ARG A 71 -5.23 -8.10 -3.58
CA ARG A 71 -6.13 -9.09 -4.22
C ARG A 71 -6.09 -9.03 -5.75
N LEU A 72 -5.71 -7.89 -6.33
CA LEU A 72 -5.68 -7.63 -7.77
C LEU A 72 -4.30 -7.87 -8.39
N ILE A 73 -3.23 -7.93 -7.58
CA ILE A 73 -1.86 -8.16 -8.07
C ILE A 73 -1.81 -9.47 -8.86
N GLY A 74 -1.34 -9.37 -10.11
CA GLY A 74 -1.18 -10.52 -11.01
C GLY A 74 -2.49 -11.08 -11.59
N ARG A 75 -3.63 -10.40 -11.41
CA ARG A 75 -4.92 -10.83 -11.97
C ARG A 75 -5.28 -10.11 -13.26
N ARG A 76 -5.91 -10.84 -14.18
CA ARG A 76 -6.54 -10.28 -15.39
C ARG A 76 -7.83 -9.55 -15.04
N TYR A 77 -8.19 -8.53 -15.80
CA TYR A 77 -9.42 -7.77 -15.60
C TYR A 77 -10.68 -8.64 -15.73
N GLU A 78 -10.63 -9.67 -16.58
CA GLU A 78 -11.70 -10.62 -16.84
C GLU A 78 -11.75 -11.81 -15.87
N ASP A 79 -10.85 -11.88 -14.87
CA ASP A 79 -10.87 -12.95 -13.87
C ASP A 79 -12.19 -12.92 -13.07
N PRO A 80 -12.92 -14.05 -12.94
CA PRO A 80 -14.15 -14.13 -12.14
C PRO A 80 -14.02 -13.64 -10.70
N THR A 81 -12.83 -13.73 -10.08
CA THR A 81 -12.62 -13.17 -8.74
C THR A 81 -12.62 -11.65 -8.75
N VAL A 82 -12.07 -11.03 -9.80
CA VAL A 82 -12.06 -9.56 -9.97
C VAL A 82 -13.49 -9.05 -10.18
N ALA A 83 -14.36 -9.81 -10.85
CA ALA A 83 -15.77 -9.46 -10.96
C ALA A 83 -16.47 -9.41 -9.59
N LYS A 84 -16.11 -10.31 -8.65
CA LYS A 84 -16.61 -10.24 -7.27
C LYS A 84 -16.03 -9.05 -6.53
N ASP A 85 -14.72 -8.81 -6.64
CA ASP A 85 -14.05 -7.69 -5.96
C ASP A 85 -14.63 -6.33 -6.38
N LYS A 86 -15.01 -6.16 -7.66
CA LYS A 86 -15.71 -4.95 -8.15
C LYS A 86 -16.98 -4.60 -7.36
N GLY A 87 -17.69 -5.59 -6.84
CA GLY A 87 -18.89 -5.38 -6.02
C GLY A 87 -18.61 -5.13 -4.54
N LEU A 88 -17.36 -5.30 -4.10
CA LEU A 88 -16.96 -5.21 -2.69
C LEU A 88 -16.22 -3.91 -2.36
N VAL A 89 -15.76 -3.18 -3.37
CA VAL A 89 -14.95 -1.97 -3.20
C VAL A 89 -15.65 -0.75 -3.80
N PRO A 90 -15.49 0.44 -3.21
CA PRO A 90 -16.12 1.66 -3.71
C PRO A 90 -15.37 2.32 -4.88
N TYR A 91 -14.08 2.04 -5.04
CA TYR A 91 -13.27 2.59 -6.13
C TYR A 91 -13.44 1.74 -7.40
N ALA A 92 -13.13 2.33 -8.56
CA ALA A 92 -13.27 1.61 -9.82
C ALA A 92 -12.08 0.66 -10.03
N ILE A 93 -12.40 -0.61 -10.34
CA ILE A 93 -11.44 -1.56 -10.91
C ILE A 93 -11.63 -1.53 -12.43
N VAL A 94 -10.58 -1.17 -13.15
CA VAL A 94 -10.59 -0.90 -14.59
C VAL A 94 -9.64 -1.83 -15.33
N LYS A 95 -9.82 -1.94 -16.65
CA LYS A 95 -8.91 -2.69 -17.51
C LYS A 95 -7.65 -1.85 -17.77
N GLY A 96 -6.51 -2.37 -17.35
CA GLY A 96 -5.19 -1.83 -17.69
C GLY A 96 -4.85 -2.09 -19.16
N ASP A 97 -3.87 -1.37 -19.68
CA ASP A 97 -3.50 -1.42 -21.10
C ASP A 97 -2.99 -2.80 -21.52
N ASN A 98 -2.43 -3.55 -20.58
CA ASN A 98 -1.96 -4.93 -20.76
C ASN A 98 -3.04 -5.99 -20.53
N GLY A 99 -4.29 -5.60 -20.22
CA GLY A 99 -5.41 -6.49 -19.89
C GLY A 99 -5.52 -6.88 -18.40
N ASP A 100 -4.64 -6.37 -17.54
CA ASP A 100 -4.69 -6.66 -16.10
C ASP A 100 -5.75 -5.84 -15.37
N ALA A 101 -6.14 -6.30 -14.19
CA ALA A 101 -7.02 -5.56 -13.29
C ALA A 101 -6.24 -4.39 -12.66
N TRP A 102 -6.56 -3.17 -13.08
CA TRP A 102 -6.02 -1.93 -12.52
C TRP A 102 -7.07 -1.23 -11.69
N VAL A 103 -6.70 -0.17 -11.00
CA VAL A 103 -7.61 0.66 -10.20
C VAL A 103 -7.56 2.10 -10.68
N GLU A 104 -8.66 2.83 -10.51
CA GLU A 104 -8.73 4.24 -10.89
C GLU A 104 -9.01 5.10 -9.65
N ALA A 105 -8.30 6.22 -9.56
CA ALA A 105 -8.56 7.28 -8.59
C ALA A 105 -8.29 8.62 -9.28
N LYS A 106 -9.15 9.62 -9.03
CA LYS A 106 -9.03 10.96 -9.65
C LYS A 106 -8.92 10.96 -11.18
N GLY A 107 -9.53 9.98 -11.85
CA GLY A 107 -9.49 9.82 -13.31
C GLY A 107 -8.16 9.29 -13.84
N GLU A 108 -7.22 8.92 -12.97
CA GLU A 108 -5.96 8.29 -13.34
C GLU A 108 -5.99 6.80 -13.02
N LYS A 109 -5.42 6.00 -13.93
CA LYS A 109 -5.30 4.55 -13.76
C LYS A 109 -3.97 4.20 -13.08
N TYR A 110 -4.03 3.32 -12.10
CA TYR A 110 -2.89 2.83 -11.35
C TYR A 110 -2.83 1.31 -11.41
N SER A 111 -1.64 0.76 -11.68
CA SER A 111 -1.43 -0.68 -11.54
C SER A 111 -1.45 -1.07 -10.05
N PRO A 112 -1.88 -2.30 -9.70
CA PRO A 112 -1.81 -2.78 -8.32
C PRO A 112 -0.41 -2.70 -7.70
N SER A 113 0.63 -2.91 -8.51
CA SER A 113 2.04 -2.78 -8.11
C SER A 113 2.42 -1.35 -7.78
N GLN A 114 1.95 -0.37 -8.56
CA GLN A 114 2.18 1.05 -8.28
C GLN A 114 1.50 1.51 -6.98
N VAL A 115 0.27 1.06 -6.72
CA VAL A 115 -0.38 1.38 -5.43
C VAL A 115 0.36 0.73 -4.26
N SER A 116 0.78 -0.52 -4.44
CA SER A 116 1.56 -1.24 -3.44
C SER A 116 2.92 -0.62 -3.18
N SER A 117 3.55 -0.01 -4.19
CA SER A 117 4.85 0.65 -4.02
C SER A 117 4.75 1.86 -3.09
N TYR A 118 3.64 2.61 -3.08
CA TYR A 118 3.44 3.69 -2.12
C TYR A 118 3.41 3.19 -0.66
N ILE A 119 2.88 1.99 -0.44
CA ILE A 119 2.89 1.35 0.89
C ILE A 119 4.32 0.90 1.23
N LEU A 120 5.03 0.28 0.28
CA LEU A 120 6.43 -0.13 0.47
C LEU A 120 7.35 1.07 0.73
N THR A 121 7.13 2.20 0.06
CA THR A 121 7.84 3.46 0.32
C THR A 121 7.64 3.91 1.76
N LYS A 122 6.41 3.87 2.29
CA LYS A 122 6.17 4.20 3.71
C LYS A 122 6.86 3.22 4.67
N MET A 123 6.95 1.94 4.32
CA MET A 123 7.67 0.94 5.14
C MET A 123 9.18 1.20 5.13
N LYS A 124 9.73 1.54 3.96
CA LYS A 124 11.11 1.97 3.82
C LYS A 124 11.39 3.23 4.65
N GLU A 125 10.59 4.29 4.48
CA GLU A 125 10.73 5.55 5.23
C GLU A 125 10.68 5.32 6.75
N THR A 126 9.80 4.40 7.20
CA THR A 126 9.73 4.00 8.61
C THR A 126 11.03 3.37 9.09
N ALA A 127 11.62 2.47 8.31
CA ALA A 127 12.89 1.85 8.65
C ALA A 127 14.06 2.85 8.60
N GLU A 128 14.10 3.73 7.60
CA GLU A 128 15.13 4.78 7.49
C GLU A 128 15.09 5.75 8.68
N ALA A 129 13.89 6.19 9.08
CA ALA A 129 13.71 7.04 10.25
C ALA A 129 14.16 6.35 11.55
N TYR A 130 13.90 5.05 11.70
CA TYR A 130 14.33 4.28 12.86
C TYR A 130 15.84 4.04 12.89
N LEU A 131 16.44 3.72 11.74
CA LEU A 131 17.86 3.37 11.62
C LEU A 131 18.78 4.61 11.55
N GLY A 132 18.27 5.75 11.12
CA GLY A 132 19.05 6.97 10.88
C GLY A 132 19.92 6.92 9.62
N GLU A 133 19.64 5.98 8.69
CA GLU A 133 20.39 5.80 7.45
C GLU A 133 19.47 5.36 6.30
N THR A 134 19.94 5.51 5.06
CA THR A 134 19.19 5.10 3.85
C THR A 134 19.12 3.59 3.71
N VAL A 135 17.93 3.08 3.39
CA VAL A 135 17.65 1.67 3.12
C VAL A 135 17.42 1.48 1.62
N THR A 136 18.14 0.53 1.03
CA THR A 136 18.09 0.24 -0.41
C THR A 136 17.73 -1.20 -0.73
N GLN A 137 17.61 -2.07 0.28
CA GLN A 137 17.34 -3.49 0.13
C GLN A 137 16.26 -3.94 1.12
N ALA A 138 15.31 -4.72 0.61
CA ALA A 138 14.20 -5.31 1.35
C ALA A 138 13.85 -6.67 0.71
#